data_AF-A0A7C1K6D9-F1
#
_entry.id   AF-A0A7C1K6D9-F1
#
_cell.length_a   1.000
_cell.length_b   1.000
_cell.length_c   1.000
_cell.angle_alpha   90.00
_cell.angle_beta   90.00
_cell.angle_gamma   90.00
#
_symmetry.space_group_name_H-M   'P 1'
#
loop_
_entity.id
_entity.type
_entity.pdbx_description
1 polymer ?
#
loop_
_entity_poly.entity_id
_entity_poly.type
_entity_poly.pdbx_seq_one_letter_code
_entity_poly.pdbx_strand_id
1 'polypeptide(L)' 'MEKWEHCELVGGTVKFLGATGLFADKSDSYSHPAQAWKDLENDGWELVTVIADKDGQFHYFFKRPRRS' A
#
# COMPACT_ATOMS: atom_id res chain seq x y z
N MET A 1 18.05 -10.58 9.76
CA MET A 1 16.78 -10.64 9.02
C MET A 1 16.38 -9.23 8.71
N GLU A 2 16.34 -8.87 7.43
CA GLU A 2 15.75 -7.60 7.01
C GLU A 2 14.26 -7.62 7.37
N LYS A 3 13.80 -6.59 8.07
CA LYS A 3 12.39 -6.41 8.38
C LYS A 3 11.75 -5.70 7.19
N TRP A 4 10.61 -6.22 6.73
CA TRP A 4 9.87 -5.65 5.61
C TRP A 4 8.59 -4.99 6.11
N GLU A 5 8.24 -3.87 5.50
CA GLU A 5 6.94 -3.22 5.65
C GLU A 5 6.10 -3.56 4.42
N HIS A 6 4.79 -3.70 4.60
CA HIS A 6 3.85 -4.02 3.52
C HIS A 6 2.70 -3.01 3.55
N CYS A 7 2.12 -2.69 2.39
CA CYS A 7 0.90 -1.90 2.31
C CYS A 7 0.01 -2.37 1.16
N GLU A 8 -1.26 -1.97 1.21
CA GLU A 8 -2.28 -2.23 0.21
C GLU A 8 -2.85 -0.88 -0.27
N LEU A 9 -2.93 -0.66 -1.58
CA LEU A 9 -3.64 0.45 -2.19
C LEU A 9 -4.93 -0.06 -2.83
N VAL A 10 -6.06 0.52 -2.44
CA VAL A 10 -7.39 0.21 -2.98
C VAL A 10 -8.12 1.50 -3.30
N GLY A 11 -8.42 1.75 -4.57
CA GLY A 11 -9.24 2.91 -4.99
C GLY A 11 -8.71 4.30 -4.59
N GLY A 12 -7.44 4.42 -4.18
CA GLY A 12 -6.84 5.66 -3.66
C GLY A 12 -6.59 5.68 -2.15
N THR A 13 -6.98 4.63 -1.43
CA THR A 13 -6.69 4.47 0.00
C THR A 13 -5.52 3.54 0.20
N VAL A 14 -4.48 4.00 0.92
CA VAL A 14 -3.35 3.15 1.34
C VAL A 14 -3.62 2.58 2.74
N LYS A 15 -3.39 1.28 2.93
CA LYS A 15 -3.48 0.58 4.22
C LYS A 15 -2.15 -0.08 4.53
N PHE A 16 -1.55 0.22 5.67
CA PHE A 16 -0.30 -0.42 6.07
C PHE A 16 -0.58 -1.77 6.73
N LEU A 17 0.11 -2.80 6.25
CA LEU A 17 0.00 -4.19 6.66
C LEU A 17 1.16 -4.51 7.62
N GLY A 18 0.97 -4.15 8.90
CA GLY A 18 1.94 -4.38 9.99
C GLY A 18 1.53 -5.52 10.93
N ALA A 19 2.45 -5.93 11.82
CA ALA A 19 2.35 -7.09 12.73
C ALA A 19 1.19 -7.08 13.75
N THR A 20 0.26 -6.12 13.67
CA THR A 20 -0.91 -6.00 14.56
C THR A 20 -2.19 -5.55 13.86
N GLY A 21 -2.24 -5.52 12.53
CA GLY A 21 -3.48 -5.30 11.78
C GLY A 21 -3.37 -4.31 10.62
N LEU A 22 -4.39 -4.33 9.75
CA LEU A 22 -4.65 -3.35 8.70
C LEU A 22 -4.96 -2.00 9.34
N PHE A 23 -3.95 -1.19 9.63
CA PHE A 23 -4.16 0.20 10.02
C PHE A 23 -4.34 1.01 8.73
N ALA A 24 -5.55 1.51 8.49
CA ALA A 24 -5.78 2.58 7.54
C ALA A 24 -5.24 3.86 8.18
N ASP A 25 -4.16 4.42 7.63
CA ASP A 25 -3.76 5.76 8.02
C ASP A 25 -4.77 6.74 7.40
N LYS A 26 -5.54 7.43 8.25
CA LYS A 26 -6.60 8.35 7.79
C LYS A 26 -6.03 9.57 7.05
N SER A 27 -4.71 9.79 7.07
CA SER A 27 -4.05 10.85 6.32
C SER A 27 -3.78 10.46 4.85
N ASP A 28 -3.85 9.16 4.51
CA ASP A 28 -3.56 8.62 3.17
C ASP A 28 -4.83 8.33 2.33
N SER A 29 -5.86 9.14 2.52
CA SER A 29 -7.02 9.15 1.62
C SER A 29 -6.73 10.05 0.43
N TYR A 30 -6.06 9.50 -0.59
CA TYR A 30 -5.76 10.23 -1.81
C TYR A 30 -7.03 10.37 -2.64
N SER A 31 -7.33 11.59 -3.10
CA SER A 31 -8.45 11.83 -4.02
C SER A 31 -8.26 11.16 -5.39
N HIS A 32 -7.01 10.80 -5.74
CA HIS A 32 -6.66 10.14 -6.99
C HIS A 32 -5.70 8.97 -6.76
N PRO A 33 -6.01 7.75 -7.25
CA PRO A 33 -5.17 6.57 -7.06
C PRO A 33 -3.79 6.69 -7.72
N ALA A 34 -3.67 7.46 -8.80
CA ALA A 34 -2.39 7.73 -9.45
C ALA A 34 -1.43 8.55 -8.58
N GLN A 35 -1.96 9.40 -7.67
CA GLN A 35 -1.14 10.16 -6.74
C GLN A 35 -0.60 9.25 -5.63
N ALA A 36 -1.48 8.44 -5.03
CA ALA A 36 -1.10 7.42 -4.05
C ALA A 36 0.02 6.50 -4.57
N TRP A 37 -0.08 6.09 -5.84
CA TRP A 37 0.93 5.27 -6.48
C TRP A 37 2.29 5.95 -6.56
N LYS A 38 2.32 7.20 -7.04
CA LYS A 38 3.56 7.97 -7.17
C LYS A 38 4.21 8.21 -5.81
N ASP A 39 3.42 8.49 -4.79
CA ASP A 39 3.93 8.74 -3.45
C ASP A 39 4.52 7.46 -2.84
N LEU A 40 3.88 6.31 -3.07
CA LEU A 40 4.45 5.00 -2.72
C LEU A 40 5.78 4.73 -3.44
N GLU A 41 5.85 4.94 -4.76
CA GLU A 41 7.10 4.75 -5.52
C GLU A 41 8.22 5.68 -5.04
N ASN A 42 7.91 6.96 -4.79
CA ASN A 42 8.88 7.95 -4.26
C ASN A 42 9.40 7.57 -2.86
N ASP A 43 8.54 6.96 -2.04
CA ASP A 43 8.89 6.47 -0.70
C ASP A 43 9.66 5.13 -0.71
N GLY A 44 9.94 4.59 -1.89
CA GLY A 44 10.69 3.35 -2.09
C GLY A 44 9.86 2.09 -1.89
N TRP A 45 8.54 2.18 -2.04
CA TRP A 45 7.66 1.02 -2.07
C TRP A 45 7.70 0.33 -3.44
N GLU A 46 7.83 -0.98 -3.42
CA GLU A 46 7.88 -1.84 -4.60
C GLU A 46 6.58 -2.63 -4.73
N LEU A 47 5.95 -2.60 -5.90
CA LEU A 47 4.77 -3.41 -6.18
C LEU A 47 5.13 -4.90 -6.15
N VAL A 48 4.37 -5.68 -5.38
CA VAL A 48 4.55 -7.12 -5.21
C VAL A 48 3.51 -7.89 -6.02
N THR A 49 2.23 -7.53 -5.88
CA THR A 49 1.14 -8.24 -6.53
C THR A 49 -0.11 -7.37 -6.67
N VAL A 50 -1.00 -7.79 -7.55
CA VAL A 50 -2.28 -7.14 -7.82
C VAL A 50 -3.37 -8.21 -7.79
N ILE A 51 -4.42 -7.96 -7.02
CA ILE A 51 -5.56 -8.87 -6.89
C ILE A 51 -6.83 -8.10 -7.26
N ALA A 52 -7.70 -8.67 -8.07
CA ALA A 52 -9.05 -8.16 -8.27
C ALA A 52 -10.01 -8.84 -7.27
N ASP A 53 -10.83 -8.06 -6.58
CA ASP A 53 -11.90 -8.61 -5.75
C ASP A 53 -13.13 -9.02 -6.59
N LYS A 54 -14.14 -9.58 -5.92
CA LYS A 54 -15.40 -10.01 -6.54
C LYS A 54 -16.23 -8.84 -7.12
N ASP A 55 -15.97 -7.63 -6.67
CA ASP A 55 -16.65 -6.39 -7.09
C ASP A 55 -15.89 -5.71 -8.25
N GLY A 56 -14.78 -6.31 -8.71
CA GLY A 56 -13.94 -5.81 -9.80
C GLY A 56 -12.95 -4.73 -9.37
N GLN A 57 -12.78 -4.50 -8.07
CA GLN A 57 -11.83 -3.54 -7.53
C GLN A 57 -10.42 -4.15 -7.47
N PHE A 58 -9.42 -3.38 -7.90
CA PHE A 58 -8.02 -3.80 -7.81
C PHE A 58 -7.41 -3.42 -6.47
N HIS A 59 -6.75 -4.40 -5.86
CA HIS A 59 -5.94 -4.32 -4.66
C HIS A 59 -4.47 -4.43 -5.06
N TYR A 60 -3.70 -3.38 -4.84
CA TYR A 60 -2.28 -3.33 -5.17
C TYR A 60 -1.46 -3.47 -3.89
N PHE A 61 -0.65 -4.51 -3.80
CA PHE A 61 0.17 -4.80 -2.63
C PHE A 61 1.60 -4.38 -2.87
N PHE A 62 2.17 -3.62 -1.94
CA PHE A 62 3.54 -3.13 -2.01
C PHE A 62 4.35 -3.59 -0.80
N LYS A 63 5.67 -3.57 -0.94
CA LYS A 63 6.62 -3.80 0.15
C LYS A 63 7.76 -2.78 0.11
N ARG A 64 8.41 -2.55 1.25
CA ARG A 64 9.71 -1.87 1.30
C ARG A 64 10.58 -2.39 2.45
N PRO A 65 11.91 -2.23 2.40
CA PRO A 65 12.77 -2.48 3.55
C PRO A 65 12.42 -1.52 4.69
N ARG A 66 12.24 -2.04 5.90
CA ARG A 66 12.02 -1.20 7.09
C ARG A 66 13.31 -0.44 7.37
N ARG A 67 13.26 0.90 7.28
CA ARG A 67 14.38 1.74 7.68
C ARG A 67 14.63 1.56 9.18
N SER A 68 15.87 1.21 9.54
CA SER A 68 16.32 1.01 10.92
C SER A 68 16.55 2.33 11.64
#